data_AF-A0A539E9M3-F1
#
_entry.id   AF-A0A539E9M3-F1
#
_cell.length_a   1.000
_cell.length_b   1.000
_cell.length_c   1.000
_cell.angle_alpha   90.00
_cell.angle_beta   90.00
_cell.angle_gamma   90.00
#
_symmetry.space_group_name_H-M   'P 1'
#
loop_
_entity.id
_entity.type
_entity.pdbx_description
1 polymer ?
#
loop_
_entity_poly.entity_id
_entity_poly.type
_entity_poly.pdbx_seq_one_letter_code
_entity_poly.pdbx_strand_id
1 'polypeptide(L)'
;MATTETLRLYPYFLLDTWVFDDERTGLKEEAFVQGMTEMISRLLSLKGIGGASKGFQLEFGDQPFEGHDAALTWLRPGNMGGDWYTATLGGVVMEGWLCPALTLYFKTAPKQLYVHVDQLPAGIQPIWNPPAGVRTRQFVEAPKRS
;
A
#
# COMPACT_ATOMS: atom_id res chain seq x y z
N MET A 1 16.03 23.11 -1.10
CA MET A 1 16.05 21.63 -1.06
C MET A 1 14.77 21.19 -1.75
N ALA A 2 14.84 20.36 -2.79
CA ALA A 2 13.63 19.85 -3.42
C ALA A 2 12.98 18.87 -2.43
N THR A 3 11.78 19.17 -1.96
CA THR A 3 10.97 18.23 -1.19
C THR A 3 10.53 17.12 -2.14
N THR A 4 11.00 15.90 -1.93
CA THR A 4 10.43 14.72 -2.58
C THR A 4 8.96 14.63 -2.19
N GLU A 5 8.05 14.69 -3.16
CA GLU A 5 6.62 14.52 -2.90
C GLU A 5 6.34 13.04 -2.58
N THR A 6 5.96 12.79 -1.34
CA THR A 6 5.49 11.48 -0.89
C THR A 6 4.00 11.49 -0.67
N LEU A 7 3.39 10.33 -0.86
CA LEU A 7 1.98 10.08 -0.63
C LEU A 7 1.82 9.23 0.61
N ARG A 8 0.71 9.41 1.33
CA ARG A 8 0.42 8.68 2.56
C ARG A 8 -0.92 7.97 2.47
N LEU A 9 -0.94 6.76 2.98
CA LEU A 9 -2.11 5.93 3.20
C LEU A 9 -2.08 5.38 4.62
N TYR A 10 -3.23 4.92 5.09
CA TYR A 10 -3.36 4.30 6.41
C TYR A 10 -3.98 2.91 6.29
N PRO A 11 -3.23 1.91 5.81
CA PRO A 11 -3.78 0.58 5.64
C PRO A 11 -4.10 -0.07 6.98
N TYR A 12 -5.10 -0.95 6.98
CA TYR A 12 -5.55 -1.74 8.11
C TYR A 12 -5.82 -3.17 7.69
N PHE A 13 -5.93 -4.09 8.64
CA PHE A 13 -6.06 -5.52 8.34
C PHE A 13 -7.54 -5.94 8.33
N LEU A 14 -7.98 -6.53 7.22
CA LEU A 14 -9.35 -6.99 7.01
C LEU A 14 -9.33 -8.34 6.29
N LEU A 15 -9.99 -9.35 6.85
CA LEU A 15 -10.12 -10.69 6.24
C LEU A 15 -8.77 -11.27 5.77
N ASP A 16 -7.78 -11.27 6.66
CA ASP A 16 -6.43 -11.78 6.41
C ASP A 16 -5.65 -11.03 5.31
N THR A 17 -6.10 -9.83 4.95
CA THR A 17 -5.55 -9.00 3.87
C THR A 17 -5.31 -7.57 4.35
N TRP A 18 -4.21 -6.95 3.94
CA TRP A 18 -4.04 -5.51 4.12
C TRP A 18 -4.92 -4.78 3.11
N VAL A 19 -5.77 -3.88 3.61
CA VAL A 19 -6.61 -3.01 2.79
C VAL A 19 -6.37 -1.56 3.16
N PHE A 20 -6.78 -0.62 2.30
CA PHE A 20 -6.72 0.80 2.61
C PHE A 20 -7.91 1.56 2.06
N ASP A 21 -8.17 2.70 2.69
CA ASP A 21 -9.14 3.68 2.23
C ASP A 21 -8.40 4.94 1.78
N ASP A 22 -8.95 5.65 0.80
CA ASP A 22 -8.51 7.00 0.46
C ASP A 22 -9.67 7.81 -0.12
N GLU A 23 -10.21 8.71 0.69
CA GLU A 23 -11.31 9.61 0.31
C GLU A 23 -10.97 10.45 -0.92
N ARG A 24 -9.70 10.85 -1.10
CA ARG A 24 -9.26 11.70 -2.22
C ARG A 24 -9.46 11.02 -3.58
N THR A 25 -9.36 9.70 -3.58
CA THR A 25 -9.55 8.87 -4.78
C THR A 25 -10.90 8.14 -4.77
N GLY A 26 -11.60 8.15 -3.64
CA GLY A 26 -12.86 7.43 -3.42
C GLY A 26 -12.66 5.93 -3.22
N LEU A 27 -11.43 5.49 -2.92
CA LEU A 27 -11.13 4.08 -2.66
C LEU A 27 -11.62 3.69 -1.26
N LYS A 28 -12.32 2.56 -1.18
CA LYS A 28 -12.80 1.96 0.07
C LYS A 28 -12.42 0.49 0.08
N GLU A 29 -11.72 0.06 1.13
CA GLU A 29 -11.27 -1.30 1.36
C GLU A 29 -10.44 -1.88 0.20
N GLU A 30 -9.69 -1.02 -0.50
CA GLU A 30 -8.86 -1.45 -1.63
C GLU A 30 -7.78 -2.42 -1.13
N ALA A 31 -7.75 -3.62 -1.68
CA ALA A 31 -6.96 -4.71 -1.15
C ALA A 31 -5.56 -4.81 -1.78
N PHE A 32 -4.55 -4.99 -0.93
CA PHE A 32 -3.22 -5.45 -1.34
C PHE A 32 -3.23 -6.97 -1.48
N VAL A 33 -3.33 -7.48 -2.70
CA VAL A 33 -3.40 -8.94 -2.95
C VAL A 33 -2.16 -9.44 -3.72
N GLN A 34 -2.14 -10.73 -4.05
CA GLN A 34 -1.14 -11.34 -4.93
C GLN A 34 0.31 -11.02 -4.50
N GLY A 35 0.66 -11.40 -3.27
CA GLY A 35 1.99 -11.24 -2.69
C GLY A 35 2.22 -9.91 -1.96
N MET A 36 1.43 -8.86 -2.27
CA MET A 36 1.65 -7.55 -1.65
C MET A 36 1.26 -7.54 -0.16
N THR A 37 0.22 -8.28 0.26
CA THR A 37 -0.11 -8.42 1.68
C THR A 37 1.03 -9.07 2.47
N GLU A 38 1.67 -10.09 1.91
CA GLU A 38 2.78 -10.80 2.51
C GLU A 38 4.03 -9.91 2.58
N MET A 39 4.31 -9.13 1.53
CA MET A 39 5.40 -8.14 1.53
C MET A 39 5.21 -7.07 2.61
N ILE A 40 4.00 -6.51 2.72
CA ILE A 40 3.68 -5.51 3.77
C ILE A 40 3.85 -6.12 5.15
N SER A 41 3.29 -7.32 5.37
CA SER A 41 3.41 -8.05 6.65
C SER A 41 4.87 -8.30 7.03
N ARG A 42 5.70 -8.68 6.05
CA ARG A 42 7.13 -8.90 6.26
C ARG A 42 7.84 -7.59 6.60
N LEU A 43 7.56 -6.50 5.89
CA LEU A 43 8.16 -5.19 6.15
C LEU A 43 7.81 -4.66 7.55
N LEU A 44 6.53 -4.75 7.94
CA LEU A 44 6.07 -4.36 9.28
C LEU A 44 6.75 -5.19 10.38
N SER A 45 6.89 -6.50 10.16
CA SER A 45 7.60 -7.39 11.08
C SER A 45 9.08 -7.03 11.22
N LEU A 46 9.76 -6.74 10.11
CA LEU A 46 11.19 -6.36 10.11
C LEU A 46 11.42 -5.02 10.82
N LYS A 47 10.50 -4.06 10.67
CA LYS A 47 10.57 -2.77 11.34
C LYS A 47 10.11 -2.81 12.81
N GLY A 48 9.41 -3.87 13.22
CA GLY A 48 8.90 -4.02 14.59
C GLY A 48 7.65 -3.18 14.87
N ILE A 49 6.81 -2.94 13.86
CA ILE A 49 5.55 -2.19 14.04
C ILE A 49 4.50 -3.10 14.72
N GLY A 50 4.33 -2.92 16.03
CA GLY A 50 3.28 -3.60 16.81
C GLY A 50 1.89 -3.01 16.54
N GLY A 51 0.83 -3.82 16.70
CA GLY A 51 -0.56 -3.34 16.66
C GLY A 51 -1.09 -2.91 15.27
N ALA A 52 -0.30 -3.12 14.21
CA ALA A 52 -0.59 -2.64 12.86
C ALA A 52 -1.94 -3.12 12.28
N SER A 53 -2.53 -4.20 12.80
CA SER A 53 -3.82 -4.70 12.32
C SER A 53 -4.95 -3.68 12.43
N LYS A 54 -4.85 -2.75 13.38
CA LYS A 54 -5.80 -1.63 13.54
C LYS A 54 -5.51 -0.43 12.66
N GLY A 55 -4.40 -0.44 11.93
CA GLY A 55 -3.89 0.69 11.16
C GLY A 55 -2.39 0.86 11.32
N PHE A 56 -1.73 1.32 10.27
CA PHE A 56 -0.35 1.82 10.31
C PHE A 56 -0.18 2.93 9.26
N GLN A 57 0.88 3.72 9.35
CA GLN A 57 1.20 4.69 8.31
C GLN A 57 1.99 4.01 7.19
N LEU A 58 1.56 4.17 5.94
CA LEU A 58 2.32 3.82 4.76
C LEU A 58 2.60 5.08 3.96
N GLU A 59 3.86 5.43 3.83
CA GLU A 59 4.34 6.54 3.00
C GLU A 59 5.10 5.99 1.79
N PHE A 60 4.86 6.54 0.60
CA PHE A 60 5.45 6.05 -0.63
C PHE A 60 5.71 7.15 -1.64
N GLY A 61 6.69 6.94 -2.53
CA GLY A 61 7.06 7.88 -3.59
C GLY A 61 7.85 7.20 -4.70
N ASP A 62 7.92 7.84 -5.87
CA ASP A 62 8.67 7.36 -7.04
C ASP A 62 10.14 7.84 -7.07
N GLN A 63 10.51 8.71 -6.13
CA GLN A 63 11.87 9.14 -5.87
C GLN A 63 12.34 8.67 -4.49
N PRO A 64 13.65 8.40 -4.32
CA PRO A 64 14.18 8.09 -3.00
C PRO A 64 13.94 9.25 -2.03
N PHE A 65 13.55 8.92 -0.81
CA PHE A 65 13.42 9.86 0.28
C PHE A 65 14.12 9.34 1.54
N GLU A 66 14.52 10.25 2.40
CA GLU A 66 15.23 9.92 3.64
C GLU A 66 14.34 9.06 4.55
N GLY A 67 14.90 7.98 5.09
CA GLY A 67 14.19 7.09 6.00
C GLY A 67 13.24 6.08 5.35
N HIS A 68 13.23 5.92 4.02
CA HIS A 68 12.51 4.81 3.40
C HIS A 68 13.01 3.45 3.93
N ASP A 69 12.09 2.51 4.14
CA ASP A 69 12.38 1.17 4.67
C ASP A 69 12.57 0.13 3.57
N ALA A 70 11.97 0.35 2.40
CA ALA A 70 12.07 -0.54 1.26
C ALA A 70 12.09 0.24 -0.07
N ALA A 71 12.75 -0.35 -1.07
CA ALA A 71 12.68 0.09 -2.46
C ALA A 71 12.18 -1.09 -3.31
N LEU A 72 11.03 -0.91 -3.94
CA LEU A 72 10.41 -1.86 -4.83
C LEU A 72 10.83 -1.52 -6.27
N THR A 73 11.29 -2.53 -7.00
CA THR A 73 11.67 -2.40 -8.42
C THR A 73 10.56 -2.99 -9.28
N TRP A 74 10.09 -2.23 -10.26
CA TRP A 74 9.12 -2.71 -11.24
C TRP A 74 9.69 -3.89 -12.02
N LEU A 75 8.91 -4.96 -12.17
CA LEU A 75 9.29 -6.17 -12.90
C LEU A 75 8.62 -6.26 -14.27
N ARG A 76 7.28 -6.27 -14.28
CA ARG A 76 6.47 -6.58 -15.47
C ARG A 76 5.03 -6.09 -15.30
N PRO A 77 4.29 -5.81 -16.38
CA PRO A 77 2.87 -5.51 -16.29
C PRO A 77 2.07 -6.76 -15.88
N GLY A 78 0.92 -6.56 -15.24
CA GLY A 78 -0.04 -7.62 -14.93
C GLY A 78 -0.95 -7.95 -16.12
N ASN A 79 -1.38 -9.21 -16.21
CA ASN A 79 -2.22 -9.68 -17.33
C ASN A 79 -3.62 -9.04 -17.39
N MET A 80 -4.14 -8.58 -16.26
CA MET A 80 -5.44 -7.89 -16.15
C MET A 80 -5.27 -6.42 -15.73
N GLY A 81 -4.14 -5.82 -16.10
CA GLY A 81 -3.72 -4.51 -15.60
C GLY A 81 -2.93 -4.60 -14.28
N GLY A 82 -2.56 -3.43 -13.76
CA GLY A 82 -1.64 -3.33 -12.63
C GLY A 82 -0.22 -3.76 -13.00
N ASP A 83 0.66 -3.83 -12.00
CA ASP A 83 2.09 -4.00 -12.20
C ASP A 83 2.70 -4.85 -11.10
N TRP A 84 3.61 -5.75 -11.48
CA TRP A 84 4.38 -6.56 -10.55
C TRP A 84 5.65 -5.82 -10.13
N TYR A 85 5.94 -5.84 -8.85
CA TYR A 85 7.15 -5.29 -8.25
C TYR A 85 7.88 -6.36 -7.46
N THR A 86 9.19 -6.19 -7.31
CA THR A 86 10.03 -7.00 -6.43
C THR A 86 10.76 -6.16 -5.41
N ALA A 87 11.02 -6.73 -4.24
CA ALA A 87 11.97 -6.20 -3.28
C ALA A 87 12.66 -7.35 -2.53
N THR A 88 13.86 -7.09 -2.02
CA THR A 88 14.51 -8.00 -1.07
C THR A 88 14.24 -7.50 0.35
N LEU A 89 13.38 -8.20 1.10
CA LEU A 89 12.96 -7.84 2.45
C LEU A 89 13.58 -8.80 3.47
N GLY A 90 14.53 -8.31 4.26
CA GLY A 90 15.21 -9.12 5.28
C GLY A 90 15.91 -10.34 4.68
N GLY A 91 16.59 -10.17 3.54
CA GLY A 91 17.31 -11.22 2.82
C GLY A 91 16.46 -12.13 1.94
N VAL A 92 15.13 -11.93 1.88
CA VAL A 92 14.22 -12.74 1.06
C VAL A 92 13.73 -11.91 -0.13
N VAL A 93 13.92 -12.43 -1.34
CA VAL A 93 13.34 -11.83 -2.55
C VAL A 93 11.84 -12.14 -2.58
N MET A 94 11.03 -11.11 -2.69
CA MET A 94 9.58 -11.21 -2.75
C MET A 94 9.06 -10.48 -3.99
N GLU A 95 7.92 -10.94 -4.50
CA GLU A 95 7.16 -10.26 -5.55
C GLU A 95 5.76 -9.94 -5.04
N GLY A 96 5.23 -8.80 -5.46
CA GLY A 96 3.89 -8.37 -5.14
C GLY A 96 3.30 -7.58 -6.30
N TRP A 97 2.02 -7.81 -6.57
CA TRP A 97 1.28 -7.08 -7.58
C TRP A 97 0.58 -5.86 -6.97
N LEU A 98 0.73 -4.70 -7.62
CA LEU A 98 -0.04 -3.50 -7.34
C LEU A 98 -1.12 -3.34 -8.41
N CYS A 99 -2.36 -3.25 -7.96
CA CYS A 99 -3.53 -3.16 -8.83
C CYS A 99 -3.57 -1.82 -9.61
N PRO A 100 -4.49 -1.67 -10.58
CA PRO A 100 -4.65 -0.42 -11.33
C PRO A 100 -4.91 0.83 -10.47
N ALA A 101 -5.30 0.68 -9.20
CA ALA A 101 -5.44 1.80 -8.27
C ALA A 101 -4.16 2.65 -8.16
N LEU A 102 -2.97 2.09 -8.47
CA LEU A 102 -1.71 2.83 -8.51
C LEU A 102 -1.75 4.04 -9.47
N THR A 103 -2.55 3.95 -10.54
CA THR A 103 -2.73 5.03 -11.52
C THR A 103 -3.47 6.25 -11.00
N LEU A 104 -4.12 6.13 -9.83
CA LEU A 104 -4.73 7.26 -9.12
C LEU A 104 -3.68 8.13 -8.40
N TYR A 105 -2.47 7.61 -8.24
CA TYR A 105 -1.37 8.25 -7.53
C TYR A 105 -0.23 8.67 -8.46
N PHE A 106 0.03 7.86 -9.50
CA PHE A 106 1.08 8.12 -10.48
C PHE A 106 0.52 8.09 -11.90
N LYS A 107 1.00 8.98 -12.76
CA LYS A 107 0.60 9.02 -14.18
C LYS A 107 0.93 7.71 -14.91
N THR A 108 2.01 7.06 -14.53
CA THR A 108 2.48 5.77 -15.04
C THR A 108 3.06 4.96 -13.88
N ALA A 109 3.05 3.64 -13.99
CA ALA A 109 3.69 2.77 -13.01
C ALA A 109 5.17 3.14 -12.84
N PRO A 110 5.59 3.61 -11.65
CA PRO A 110 6.96 4.05 -11.43
C PRO A 110 7.93 2.86 -11.50
N LYS A 111 9.12 3.06 -12.07
CA LYS A 111 10.12 1.98 -12.15
C LYS A 111 10.72 1.62 -10.79
N GLN A 112 10.78 2.61 -9.90
CA GLN A 112 11.18 2.46 -8.51
C GLN A 112 10.08 3.02 -7.62
N LEU A 113 9.72 2.30 -6.56
CA LEU A 113 8.77 2.76 -5.56
C LEU A 113 9.42 2.63 -4.19
N TYR A 114 9.64 3.75 -3.54
CA TYR A 114 10.22 3.81 -2.20
C TYR A 114 9.09 3.84 -1.19
N VAL A 115 9.22 3.06 -0.11
CA VAL A 115 8.18 2.88 0.89
C VAL A 115 8.76 3.06 2.28
N HIS A 116 8.03 3.76 3.13
CA HIS A 116 8.27 3.88 4.55
C HIS A 116 6.99 3.45 5.29
N VAL A 117 7.14 2.67 6.35
CA VAL A 117 6.04 2.28 7.22
C VAL A 117 6.29 2.78 8.64
N ASP A 118 5.27 3.24 9.34
CA ASP A 118 5.42 3.65 10.75
C ASP A 118 4.16 3.31 11.54
N GLN A 119 4.23 3.48 12.86
CA GLN A 119 3.07 3.44 13.75
C GLN A 119 1.97 4.36 13.23
N LEU A 120 0.72 3.96 13.45
CA LEU A 120 -0.42 4.82 13.15
C LEU A 120 -0.29 6.12 13.96
N PRO A 121 -0.28 7.30 13.33
CA PRO A 121 -0.19 8.55 14.07
C PRO A 121 -1.39 8.75 14.98
N ALA A 122 -1.16 9.36 16.15
CA ALA A 122 -2.23 9.61 17.11
C ALA A 122 -3.35 10.47 16.49
N GLY A 123 -4.60 10.05 16.68
CA GLY A 123 -5.78 10.77 16.19
C GLY A 123 -6.16 10.48 14.74
N ILE A 124 -5.40 9.65 14.01
CA ILE A 124 -5.77 9.22 12.66
C ILE A 124 -6.77 8.06 12.72
N GLN A 125 -7.86 8.18 11.95
CA GLN A 125 -8.81 7.10 11.70
C GLN A 125 -8.51 6.45 10.34
N PRO A 126 -7.98 5.22 10.29
CA PRO A 126 -7.60 4.56 9.03
C PRO A 126 -8.80 4.10 8.20
N ILE A 127 -9.94 3.89 8.86
CA ILE A 127 -11.19 3.45 8.23
C ILE A 127 -12.03 4.68 7.92
N TRP A 128 -12.14 5.02 6.63
CA TRP A 128 -13.02 6.04 6.14
C TRP A 128 -14.47 5.53 6.13
N ASN A 129 -15.37 6.33 6.71
CA ASN A 129 -16.82 6.09 6.70
C ASN A 129 -17.45 7.08 5.71
N PRO A 130 -17.66 6.68 4.44
CA PRO A 130 -18.18 7.58 3.42
C PRO A 130 -19.59 8.08 3.81
N PRO A 131 -19.86 9.40 3.72
CA PRO A 131 -21.18 9.95 3.97
C PRO A 131 -22.26 9.34 3.07
N ALA A 132 -23.51 9.40 3.52
CA ALA A 132 -24.65 8.90 2.74
C ALA A 132 -24.69 9.55 1.34
N GLY A 133 -24.80 8.72 0.31
CA GLY A 133 -24.84 9.16 -1.09
C GLY A 133 -23.46 9.26 -1.77
N VAL A 134 -22.36 9.15 -1.03
CA VAL A 134 -21.01 9.05 -1.64
C VAL A 134 -20.83 7.68 -2.27
N ARG A 135 -20.48 7.65 -3.56
CA ARG A 135 -20.12 6.42 -4.26
C ARG A 135 -18.64 6.13 -4.01
N THR A 136 -18.36 4.96 -3.44
CA THR A 136 -17.00 4.44 -3.33
C THR A 136 -16.65 3.60 -4.55
N ARG A 137 -15.35 3.36 -4.73
CA ARG A 137 -14.82 2.44 -5.73
C ARG A 137 -13.83 1.48 -5.08
N GLN A 138 -13.66 0.36 -5.75
CA GLN A 138 -12.68 -0.66 -5.43
C GLN A 138 -12.27 -1.31 -6.75
N PHE A 139 -10.98 -1.53 -6.95
CA PHE A 139 -10.45 -2.31 -8.06
C PHE A 139 -10.30 -3.78 -7.67
N VAL A 140 -9.96 -4.04 -6.40
CA VAL A 140 -9.74 -5.39 -5.89
C VAL A 140 -10.29 -5.55 -4.47
N GLU A 141 -11.10 -6.59 -4.29
CA GLU A 141 -11.66 -7.02 -3.00
C GLU A 141 -10.68 -7.92 -2.23
N ALA A 142 -10.70 -7.80 -0.90
CA ALA A 142 -10.08 -8.81 -0.04
C ALA A 142 -10.74 -10.19 -0.27
N PRO A 143 -9.98 -11.28 -0.39
CA PRO A 143 -10.54 -12.61 -0.59
C PRO A 143 -11.53 -12.97 0.53
N LYS A 144 -12.72 -13.42 0.14
CA LYS A 144 -13.72 -13.91 1.09
C LYS A 144 -13.24 -15.26 1.63
N ARG A 145 -13.39 -15.48 2.94
CA ARG A 145 -13.16 -16.81 3.53
C ARG A 145 -14.17 -17.78 2.91
N SER A 146 -13.65 -18.85 2.28
CA SER A 146 -14.42 -19.97 1.71
C SER A 146 -15.08 -20.81 2.78
#